data_AF-A0A820VCD1-F1
#
_entry.id   AF-A0A820VCD1-F1
#
_cell.length_a   1.000
_cell.length_b   1.000
_cell.length_c   1.000
_cell.angle_alpha   90.00
_cell.angle_beta   90.00
_cell.angle_gamma   90.00
#
_symmetry.space_group_name_H-M   'P 1'
#
loop_
_entity.id
_entity.type
_entity.pdbx_description
1 polymer ?
#
loop_
_entity_poly.entity_id
_entity_poly.type
_entity_poly.pdbx_seq_one_letter_code
_entity_poly.pdbx_strand_id
1 'polypeptide(L)'
;MGAPELSPPERKQWTNPVEFFLTLVAFAVGLGNVWRFPYLCFKNGGGAFLIPYTFMLIFIGAPVFYLELTLGQFTSAGPLVVWRVNPLLRGIGYASLATNCFLALYYNVLIAYCFYYLIASFQLVVPWSTCGNWWNTPLCTDQRTLANLSRIDLDLMKNMTTSPSEEYFYRRVL
;
A
#
# COMPACT_ATOMS: atom_id res chain seq x y z
N MET A 1 30.30 -45.45 -15.70
CA MET A 1 30.07 -44.05 -16.10
C MET A 1 29.22 -43.40 -15.02
N GLY A 2 29.84 -42.61 -14.15
CA GLY A 2 29.12 -41.85 -13.12
C GLY A 2 28.41 -40.66 -13.77
N ALA A 3 27.19 -40.37 -13.35
CA ALA A 3 26.47 -39.17 -13.77
C ALA A 3 27.27 -37.92 -13.35
N PRO A 4 27.33 -36.86 -14.18
CA PRO A 4 27.92 -35.61 -13.75
C PRO A 4 27.09 -35.05 -12.58
N GLU A 5 27.74 -34.81 -11.44
CA GLU A 5 27.18 -34.04 -10.34
C GLU A 5 26.91 -32.61 -10.84
N LEU A 6 25.64 -32.29 -11.09
CA LEU A 6 25.21 -30.92 -11.35
C LEU A 6 25.42 -30.15 -10.03
N SER A 7 26.46 -29.33 -9.96
CA SER A 7 26.65 -28.41 -8.84
C SER A 7 25.37 -27.58 -8.67
N PRO A 8 24.88 -27.38 -7.44
CA PRO A 8 23.68 -26.58 -7.22
C PRO A 8 23.88 -25.20 -7.85
N PRO A 9 22.85 -24.64 -8.51
CA PRO A 9 22.97 -23.37 -9.21
C PRO A 9 23.48 -22.28 -8.25
N GLU A 10 24.56 -21.60 -8.66
CA GLU A 10 25.18 -20.54 -7.88
C GLU A 10 24.20 -19.35 -7.71
N ARG A 11 24.11 -18.82 -6.49
CA ARG A 11 23.20 -17.71 -6.18
C ARG A 11 23.67 -16.44 -6.89
N LYS A 12 22.80 -15.86 -7.72
CA LYS A 12 23.06 -14.56 -8.35
C LYS A 12 23.24 -13.47 -7.29
N GLN A 13 24.34 -12.74 -7.40
CA GLN A 13 24.63 -11.58 -6.57
C GLN A 13 24.15 -10.29 -7.24
N TRP A 14 23.95 -9.25 -6.43
CA TRP A 14 23.66 -7.91 -6.94
C TRP A 14 24.88 -7.35 -7.65
N THR A 15 24.66 -6.69 -8.80
CA THR A 15 25.75 -6.11 -9.59
C THR A 15 26.26 -4.82 -8.94
N ASN A 16 25.38 -4.01 -8.34
CA ASN A 16 25.74 -2.77 -7.68
C ASN A 16 25.05 -2.61 -6.30
N PRO A 17 25.77 -2.20 -5.23
CA PRO A 17 25.16 -1.91 -3.93
C PRO A 17 24.03 -0.85 -3.99
N VAL A 18 24.08 0.08 -4.95
CA VAL A 18 23.04 1.08 -5.15
C VAL A 18 21.73 0.44 -5.62
N GLU A 19 21.78 -0.58 -6.49
CA GLU A 19 20.58 -1.31 -6.93
C GLU A 19 19.90 -2.03 -5.76
N PHE A 20 20.72 -2.62 -4.88
CA PHE A 20 20.21 -3.24 -3.65
C PHE A 20 19.55 -2.21 -2.73
N PHE A 21 20.21 -1.08 -2.49
CA PHE A 21 19.66 -0.01 -1.67
C PHE A 21 18.35 0.56 -2.24
N LEU A 22 18.30 0.85 -3.54
CA LEU A 22 17.09 1.34 -4.20
C LEU A 22 15.95 0.32 -4.12
N THR A 23 16.25 -0.97 -4.23
CA THR A 23 15.24 -2.04 -4.04
C THR A 23 14.68 -2.04 -2.62
N LEU A 24 15.53 -1.82 -1.61
CA LEU A 24 15.08 -1.71 -0.21
C LEU A 24 14.20 -0.47 0.00
N VAL A 25 14.56 0.68 -0.57
CA VAL A 25 13.76 1.90 -0.48
C VAL A 25 12.41 1.72 -1.18
N ALA A 26 12.39 1.11 -2.36
CA ALA A 26 11.16 0.81 -3.09
C ALA A 26 10.25 -0.14 -2.32
N PHE A 27 10.80 -1.11 -1.60
CA PHE A 27 10.05 -2.00 -0.72
C PHE A 27 9.53 -1.30 0.54
N ALA A 28 10.29 -0.36 1.10
CA ALA A 28 9.93 0.37 2.31
C ALA A 28 8.85 1.45 2.07
N VAL A 29 8.81 2.05 0.88
CA VAL A 29 7.85 3.10 0.52
C VAL A 29 6.65 2.50 -0.20
N GLY A 30 5.52 2.40 0.50
CA GLY A 30 4.25 1.89 -0.06
C GLY A 30 3.08 2.88 0.03
N LEU A 31 1.93 2.49 -0.53
CA LEU A 31 0.65 3.24 -0.47
C LEU A 31 0.24 3.62 0.96
N GLY A 32 0.58 2.78 1.95
CA GLY A 32 0.34 3.08 3.36
C GLY A 32 1.01 4.36 3.83
N ASN A 33 2.19 4.71 3.31
CA ASN A 33 2.88 5.94 3.68
C ASN A 33 2.17 7.18 3.10
N VAL A 34 1.44 7.02 1.99
CA VAL A 34 0.74 8.12 1.30
C VAL A 34 -0.57 8.49 1.99
N TRP A 35 -1.39 7.51 2.41
CA TRP A 35 -2.69 7.79 3.03
C TRP A 35 -2.77 7.47 4.52
N ARG A 36 -2.15 6.37 4.99
CA ARG A 36 -2.42 5.83 6.33
C ARG A 36 -1.62 6.60 7.36
N PHE A 37 -0.37 6.92 7.05
CA PHE A 37 0.47 7.72 7.92
C PHE A 37 -0.11 9.12 8.17
N PRO A 38 -0.49 9.92 7.14
CA PRO A 38 -1.12 11.22 7.37
C PRO A 38 -2.44 11.12 8.13
N TYR A 39 -3.28 10.12 7.80
CA TYR A 39 -4.55 9.90 8.48
C TYR A 39 -4.38 9.61 9.97
N LEU A 40 -3.46 8.71 10.33
CA LEU A 40 -3.18 8.35 11.72
C LEU A 40 -2.50 9.50 12.47
N CYS A 41 -1.57 10.21 11.82
CA CYS A 41 -0.93 11.39 12.38
C CYS A 41 -1.98 12.43 12.77
N PHE A 42 -2.87 12.78 11.85
CA PHE A 42 -3.94 13.75 12.12
C PHE A 42 -4.88 13.30 13.24
N LYS A 43 -5.32 12.03 13.24
CA LYS A 43 -6.24 11.49 14.25
C LYS A 43 -5.63 11.45 15.65
N ASN A 44 -4.32 11.26 15.77
CA ASN A 44 -3.62 11.04 17.04
C ASN A 44 -2.84 12.27 17.54
N GLY A 45 -3.33 13.48 17.26
CA GLY A 45 -2.73 14.72 17.77
C GLY A 45 -1.72 15.38 16.83
N GLY A 46 -1.78 15.08 15.53
CA GLY A 46 -0.97 15.72 14.49
C GLY A 46 0.52 15.56 14.75
N GLY A 47 1.24 16.68 14.82
CA GLY A 47 2.69 16.70 15.04
C GLY A 47 3.15 16.00 16.32
N ALA A 48 2.32 15.94 17.37
CA ALA A 48 2.67 15.26 18.62
C ALA A 48 2.84 13.74 18.43
N PHE A 49 2.14 13.13 17.47
CA PHE A 49 2.25 11.71 17.12
C PHE A 49 3.66 11.34 16.61
N LEU A 50 4.41 12.31 16.07
CA LEU A 50 5.75 12.06 15.54
C LEU A 50 6.74 11.65 16.63
N ILE A 51 6.57 12.13 17.87
CA ILE A 51 7.47 11.80 18.98
C ILE A 51 7.45 10.29 19.30
N PRO A 52 6.30 9.68 19.64
CA PRO A 52 6.24 8.23 19.87
C PRO A 52 6.51 7.42 18.60
N TYR A 53 6.14 7.93 17.41
CA TYR A 53 6.43 7.28 16.14
C TYR A 53 7.94 7.14 15.91
N THR A 54 8.72 8.21 16.05
CA THR A 54 10.18 8.19 15.88
C THR A 54 10.85 7.35 16.96
N PHE A 55 10.37 7.40 18.20
CA PHE A 55 10.88 6.54 19.27
C PHE A 55 10.70 5.05 18.93
N MET A 56 9.49 4.62 18.58
CA MET A 56 9.22 3.23 18.18
C MET A 56 9.99 2.83 16.91
N LEU A 57 10.17 3.75 15.97
CA LEU A 57 10.97 3.51 14.76
C LEU A 57 12.44 3.25 15.08
N ILE A 58 13.04 4.01 16.01
CA ILE A 58 14.46 3.84 16.37
C ILE A 58 14.67 2.59 17.23
N PHE A 59 13.80 2.33 18.21
CA PHE A 59 14.01 1.24 19.17
C PHE A 59 13.46 -0.11 18.74
N ILE A 60 12.46 -0.14 17.85
CA ILE A 60 11.82 -1.39 17.39
C ILE A 60 11.99 -1.54 15.88
N GLY A 61 11.59 -0.52 15.10
CA GLY A 61 11.61 -0.59 13.64
C GLY A 61 12.99 -0.85 13.05
N ALA A 62 13.96 0.00 13.38
CA ALA A 62 15.32 -0.08 12.84
C ALA A 62 16.06 -1.36 13.29
N PRO A 63 16.00 -1.81 14.57
CA PRO A 63 16.62 -3.06 14.98
C PRO A 63 16.02 -4.29 14.30
N VAL A 64 14.68 -4.36 14.16
CA VAL A 64 14.02 -5.48 13.48
C VAL A 64 14.38 -5.51 12.00
N PHE A 65 14.37 -4.35 11.32
CA PHE A 65 14.77 -4.24 9.92
C PHE A 65 16.23 -4.66 9.71
N TYR A 66 17.14 -4.19 10.56
CA TYR A 66 18.55 -4.57 10.51
C TYR A 66 18.76 -6.06 10.78
N LEU A 67 18.04 -6.64 11.73
CA LEU A 67 18.08 -8.08 12.01
C LEU A 67 17.66 -8.90 10.78
N GLU A 68 16.58 -8.52 10.11
CA GLU A 68 16.10 -9.24 8.92
C GLU A 68 17.10 -9.15 7.76
N LEU A 69 17.67 -7.97 7.52
CA LEU A 69 18.70 -7.77 6.50
C LEU A 69 19.96 -8.59 6.77
N THR A 70 20.50 -8.52 7.99
CA THR A 70 21.73 -9.25 8.36
C THR A 70 21.51 -10.76 8.34
N LEU A 71 20.36 -11.25 8.78
CA LEU A 71 19.99 -12.66 8.71
C LEU A 71 19.88 -13.15 7.26
N GLY A 72 19.26 -12.35 6.38
CA GLY A 72 19.15 -12.64 4.96
C GLY A 72 20.52 -12.65 4.24
N GLN A 73 21.41 -11.73 4.60
CA GLN A 73 22.77 -11.69 4.07
C GLN A 73 23.61 -12.87 4.55
N PHE A 74 23.58 -13.17 5.86
CA PHE A 74 24.36 -14.24 6.47
C PHE A 74 23.95 -15.63 5.98
N THR A 75 22.65 -15.91 5.94
CA THR A 75 22.15 -17.23 5.52
C THR A 75 22.08 -17.38 4.00
N SER A 76 22.00 -16.27 3.26
CA SER A 76 21.82 -16.25 1.80
C SER A 76 20.67 -17.15 1.32
N ALA A 77 19.66 -17.35 2.17
CA ALA A 77 18.57 -18.28 1.98
C ALA A 77 17.21 -17.57 2.06
N GLY A 78 16.20 -18.17 1.43
CA GLY A 78 14.82 -17.65 1.47
C GLY A 78 14.14 -17.88 2.82
N PRO A 79 13.03 -17.19 3.10
CA PRO A 79 12.38 -17.15 4.42
C PRO A 79 11.93 -18.52 4.96
N LEU A 80 11.68 -19.52 4.11
CA LEU A 80 11.39 -20.88 4.55
C LEU A 80 12.63 -21.65 5.02
N VAL A 81 13.78 -21.39 4.38
CA VAL A 81 15.03 -22.13 4.59
C VAL A 81 15.87 -21.51 5.70
N VAL A 82 15.78 -20.18 5.91
CA VAL A 82 16.49 -19.45 6.98
C VAL A 82 16.25 -20.08 8.36
N TRP A 83 15.02 -20.50 8.67
CA TRP A 83 14.66 -21.09 9.97
C TRP A 83 15.11 -22.54 10.16
N ARG A 84 15.96 -23.09 9.28
CA ARG A 84 16.70 -24.33 9.58
C ARG A 84 17.67 -24.17 10.75
N VAL A 85 18.11 -22.94 11.03
CA VAL A 85 18.98 -22.62 12.18
C VAL A 85 18.30 -22.91 13.53
N ASN A 86 16.99 -22.65 13.65
CA ASN A 86 16.22 -23.00 14.84
C ASN A 86 14.86 -23.62 14.44
N PRO A 87 14.70 -24.96 14.59
CA PRO A 87 13.49 -25.65 14.16
C PRO A 87 12.21 -25.20 14.87
N LEU A 88 12.30 -24.65 16.09
CA LEU A 88 11.14 -24.10 16.82
C LEU A 88 10.53 -22.89 16.11
N LEU A 89 11.34 -22.15 15.36
CA LEU A 89 10.92 -20.92 14.66
C LEU A 89 10.53 -21.16 13.20
N ARG A 90 10.47 -22.43 12.73
CA ARG A 90 10.06 -22.75 11.36
C ARG A 90 8.67 -22.21 10.98
N GLY A 91 7.78 -22.08 11.96
CA GLY A 91 6.46 -21.48 11.76
C GLY A 91 6.51 -20.04 11.22
N ILE A 92 7.55 -19.27 11.55
CA ILE A 92 7.72 -17.88 11.09
C ILE A 92 7.92 -17.85 9.57
N GLY A 93 8.66 -18.81 9.01
CA GLY A 93 8.87 -18.91 7.56
C GLY A 93 7.56 -19.15 6.80
N TYR A 94 6.73 -20.09 7.30
CA TYR A 94 5.43 -20.37 6.71
C TYR A 94 4.45 -19.20 6.88
N ALA A 95 4.44 -18.55 8.04
CA ALA A 95 3.62 -17.37 8.30
C ALA A 95 4.01 -16.19 7.38
N SER A 96 5.32 -15.99 7.15
CA SER A 96 5.82 -14.99 6.21
C SER A 96 5.35 -15.29 4.78
N LEU A 97 5.43 -16.55 4.32
CA LEU A 97 4.93 -16.93 3.00
C LEU A 97 3.41 -16.69 2.87
N ALA A 98 2.63 -17.10 3.86
CA ALA A 98 1.18 -16.91 3.86
C ALA A 98 0.81 -15.42 3.83
N THR A 99 1.47 -14.61 4.66
CA THR A 99 1.26 -13.15 4.70
C THR A 99 1.59 -12.50 3.36
N ASN A 100 2.71 -12.88 2.73
CA ASN A 100 3.08 -12.39 1.41
C ASN A 100 2.07 -12.79 0.32
N CYS A 101 1.48 -13.99 0.41
CA CYS A 101 0.42 -14.43 -0.50
C CYS A 101 -0.84 -13.54 -0.38
N PHE A 102 -1.32 -13.31 0.85
CA PHE A 102 -2.46 -12.42 1.07
C PHE A 102 -2.17 -10.98 0.63
N LEU A 103 -0.95 -10.49 0.90
CA LEU A 103 -0.51 -9.17 0.49
C LEU A 103 -0.52 -9.03 -1.04
N ALA A 104 0.00 -10.04 -1.75
CA ALA A 104 0.01 -10.06 -3.21
C ALA A 104 -1.41 -10.02 -3.78
N LEU A 105 -2.35 -10.81 -3.23
CA LEU A 105 -3.74 -10.80 -3.69
C LEU A 105 -4.40 -9.43 -3.49
N TYR A 106 -4.23 -8.82 -2.32
CA TYR A 106 -4.83 -7.53 -1.99
C TYR A 106 -4.21 -6.36 -2.75
N TYR A 107 -2.88 -6.26 -2.81
CA TYR A 107 -2.20 -5.12 -3.43
C TYR A 107 -2.32 -5.11 -4.95
N ASN A 108 -2.39 -6.27 -5.62
CA ASN A 108 -2.61 -6.30 -7.08
C ASN A 108 -3.96 -5.70 -7.47
N VAL A 109 -5.02 -5.90 -6.66
CA VAL A 109 -6.33 -5.28 -6.88
C VAL A 109 -6.24 -3.75 -6.73
N LEU A 110 -5.54 -3.26 -5.70
CA LEU A 110 -5.33 -1.82 -5.52
C LEU A 110 -4.57 -1.20 -6.71
N ILE A 111 -3.52 -1.88 -7.19
CA ILE A 111 -2.75 -1.44 -8.36
C ILE A 111 -3.66 -1.41 -9.60
N ALA A 112 -4.53 -2.40 -9.79
CA ALA A 112 -5.50 -2.41 -10.87
C ALA A 112 -6.46 -1.20 -10.82
N TYR A 113 -6.93 -0.81 -9.63
CA TYR A 113 -7.71 0.42 -9.47
C TYR A 113 -6.89 1.65 -9.83
N CYS A 114 -5.64 1.77 -9.37
CA CYS A 114 -4.77 2.90 -9.75
C CYS A 114 -4.59 3.00 -11.27
N PHE A 115 -4.35 1.88 -11.97
CA PHE A 115 -4.25 1.87 -13.43
C PHE A 115 -5.56 2.23 -14.11
N TYR A 116 -6.70 1.75 -13.61
CA TYR A 116 -8.02 2.11 -14.12
C TYR A 116 -8.26 3.62 -14.03
N TYR A 117 -8.02 4.22 -12.86
CA TYR A 117 -8.14 5.67 -12.65
C TYR A 117 -7.13 6.46 -13.48
N LEU A 118 -5.90 5.96 -13.65
CA LEU A 118 -4.89 6.60 -14.50
C LEU A 118 -5.37 6.69 -15.95
N ILE A 119 -5.87 5.59 -16.53
CA ILE A 119 -6.38 5.57 -17.90
C ILE A 119 -7.61 6.46 -18.04
N ALA A 120 -8.54 6.39 -17.08
CA ALA A 120 -9.74 7.24 -17.06
C ALA A 120 -9.42 8.74 -16.93
N SER A 121 -8.25 9.10 -16.40
CA SER A 121 -7.80 10.49 -16.25
C SER A 121 -7.32 11.13 -17.56
N PHE A 122 -7.09 10.37 -18.63
CA PHE A 122 -6.70 10.93 -19.93
C PHE A 122 -7.86 11.60 -20.70
N GLN A 123 -9.05 11.65 -20.11
CA GLN A 123 -10.20 12.36 -20.67
C GLN A 123 -10.13 13.87 -20.35
N LEU A 124 -10.63 14.72 -21.26
CA LEU A 124 -10.67 16.18 -21.06
C LEU A 124 -11.42 16.61 -19.78
N VAL A 125 -12.50 15.88 -19.47
CA VAL A 125 -13.28 16.05 -18.24
C VAL A 125 -13.27 14.71 -17.53
N VAL A 126 -12.71 14.66 -16.33
CA VAL A 126 -12.65 13.41 -15.55
C VAL A 126 -14.05 12.97 -15.12
N PRO A 127 -14.37 11.68 -15.19
CA PRO A 127 -15.75 11.21 -15.04
C PRO A 127 -16.30 11.30 -13.61
N TRP A 128 -15.43 11.47 -12.61
CA TRP A 128 -15.81 11.72 -11.21
C TRP A 128 -15.94 13.21 -10.85
N SER A 129 -15.89 14.12 -11.83
CA SER A 129 -16.05 15.56 -11.58
C SER A 129 -17.50 16.05 -11.60
N THR A 130 -18.42 15.31 -12.23
CA THR A 130 -19.80 15.76 -12.48
C THR A 130 -20.85 14.71 -12.07
N CYS A 131 -22.03 15.20 -11.67
CA CYS A 131 -23.17 14.37 -11.29
C CYS A 131 -24.08 13.95 -12.47
N GLY A 132 -23.79 14.35 -13.71
CA GLY A 132 -24.64 14.09 -14.89
C GLY A 132 -24.43 12.74 -15.59
N ASN A 133 -23.87 11.73 -14.93
CA ASN A 133 -23.56 10.43 -15.53
C ASN A 133 -24.63 9.37 -15.24
N TRP A 134 -24.71 8.33 -16.08
CA TRP A 134 -25.75 7.29 -15.98
C TRP A 134 -25.65 6.40 -14.72
N TRP A 135 -24.50 6.39 -14.04
CA TRP A 135 -24.30 5.65 -12.79
C TRP A 135 -24.63 6.46 -11.53
N ASN A 136 -24.91 7.77 -11.68
CA ASN A 136 -25.14 8.65 -10.54
C ASN A 136 -26.59 8.59 -10.05
N THR A 137 -26.80 8.83 -8.76
CA THR A 137 -28.13 8.95 -8.16
C THR A 137 -28.63 10.39 -8.13
N PRO A 138 -29.93 10.61 -7.88
CA PRO A 138 -30.48 11.95 -7.66
C PRO A 138 -29.89 12.68 -6.44
N LEU A 139 -29.18 11.96 -5.54
CA LEU A 139 -28.54 12.53 -4.35
C LEU A 139 -27.11 13.03 -4.61
N CYS A 140 -26.57 12.77 -5.80
CA CYS A 140 -25.26 13.27 -6.19
C CYS A 140 -25.30 14.80 -6.31
N THR A 141 -24.42 15.48 -5.58
CA THR A 141 -24.29 16.94 -5.69
C THR A 141 -22.85 17.32 -5.99
N ASP A 142 -22.64 18.10 -7.05
CA ASP A 142 -21.33 18.62 -7.43
C ASP A 142 -21.08 20.00 -6.82
N GLN A 143 -19.81 20.41 -6.77
CA GLN A 143 -19.39 21.66 -6.13
C GLN A 143 -20.06 22.91 -6.73
N ARG A 144 -20.41 22.87 -8.04
CA ARG A 144 -21.11 23.97 -8.71
C ARG A 144 -22.54 24.11 -8.21
N THR A 145 -23.23 22.99 -7.99
CA THR A 145 -24.58 22.99 -7.42
C THR A 145 -24.56 23.45 -5.96
N LEU A 146 -23.58 23.02 -5.15
CA LEU A 146 -23.43 23.52 -3.78
C LEU A 146 -23.20 25.04 -3.72
N ALA A 147 -22.44 25.61 -4.66
CA ALA A 147 -22.10 27.03 -4.67
C ALA A 147 -23.32 27.95 -4.92
N ASN A 148 -24.39 27.42 -5.52
CA ASN A 148 -25.61 28.17 -5.81
C ASN A 148 -26.65 28.10 -4.69
N LEU A 149 -26.41 27.33 -3.62
CA LEU A 149 -27.34 27.15 -2.51
C LEU A 149 -27.16 28.21 -1.42
N SER A 150 -28.25 28.51 -0.71
CA SER A 150 -28.21 29.36 0.49
C SER A 150 -27.47 28.64 1.63
N ARG A 151 -26.87 29.38 2.57
CA ARG A 151 -26.11 28.78 3.69
C ARG A 151 -26.94 27.82 4.56
N ILE A 152 -28.25 28.05 4.66
CA ILE A 152 -29.16 27.24 5.50
C ILE A 152 -29.48 25.90 4.78
N ASP A 153 -29.67 25.93 3.46
CA ASP A 153 -29.88 24.71 2.66
C ASP A 153 -28.62 23.85 2.58
N LEU A 154 -27.43 24.47 2.64
CA LEU A 154 -26.14 23.79 2.55
C LEU A 154 -25.92 22.79 3.68
N ASP A 155 -26.18 23.18 4.93
CA ASP A 155 -25.94 22.32 6.10
C ASP A 155 -26.92 21.14 6.16
N LEU A 156 -28.16 21.35 5.68
CA LEU A 156 -29.15 20.28 5.56
C LEU A 156 -28.77 19.30 4.44
N MET A 157 -28.39 19.80 3.27
CA MET A 157 -28.04 18.97 2.12
C MET A 157 -26.76 18.16 2.35
N LYS A 158 -25.76 18.73 3.01
CA LYS A 158 -24.45 18.08 3.23
C LYS A 158 -24.54 16.74 3.96
N ASN A 159 -25.59 16.53 4.78
CA ASN A 159 -25.82 15.28 5.50
C ASN A 159 -26.60 14.23 4.69
N MET A 160 -27.20 14.61 3.56
CA MET A 160 -28.03 13.73 2.72
C MET A 160 -27.42 13.45 1.34
N THR A 161 -26.51 14.31 0.88
CA THR A 161 -25.94 14.26 -0.47
C THR A 161 -24.62 13.48 -0.51
N THR A 162 -24.39 12.80 -1.63
CA THR A 162 -23.14 12.08 -1.94
C THR A 162 -22.29 12.87 -2.92
N SER A 163 -20.96 12.71 -2.84
CA SER A 163 -20.03 13.36 -3.77
C SER A 163 -19.90 12.57 -5.09
N PRO A 164 -19.67 13.24 -6.24
CA PRO A 164 -19.53 12.56 -7.52
C PRO A 164 -18.37 11.56 -7.56
N SER A 165 -17.30 11.81 -6.80
CA SER A 165 -16.17 10.88 -6.65
C SER A 165 -16.50 9.63 -5.83
N GLU A 166 -17.35 9.76 -4.82
CA GLU A 166 -17.80 8.64 -4.02
C GLU A 166 -18.73 7.74 -4.82
N GLU A 167 -19.70 8.32 -5.52
CA GLU A 167 -20.60 7.55 -6.39
C GLU A 167 -19.86 6.88 -7.54
N TYR A 168 -18.88 7.56 -8.13
CA TYR A 168 -18.04 6.96 -9.17
C TYR A 168 -17.31 5.71 -8.65
N PHE A 169 -16.74 5.77 -7.44
CA PHE A 169 -16.05 4.63 -6.86
C PHE A 169 -17.02 3.47 -6.57
N TYR A 170 -18.13 3.72 -5.87
CA TYR A 170 -19.01 2.66 -5.39
C TYR A 170 -20.01 2.11 -6.42
N ARG A 171 -20.35 2.87 -7.46
CA ARG A 171 -21.40 2.46 -8.43
C ARG A 171 -20.85 2.09 -9.80
N ARG A 172 -19.61 2.49 -10.11
CA ARG A 172 -18.98 2.23 -11.41
C ARG A 172 -17.69 1.41 -11.33
N VAL A 173 -16.87 1.60 -10.29
CA VAL A 173 -15.56 0.93 -10.19
C VAL A 173 -15.61 -0.34 -9.35
N LEU A 174 -16.27 -0.27 -8.19
CA LEU A 174 -16.47 -1.40 -7.28
C LEU A 174 -17.63 -2.28 -7.73
#